data_AF-A0A662YI27-F1
#
_entry.id   AF-A0A662YI27-F1
#
_cell.length_a   1.000
_cell.length_b   1.000
_cell.length_c   1.000
_cell.angle_alpha   90.00
_cell.angle_beta   90.00
_cell.angle_gamma   90.00
#
_symmetry.space_group_name_H-M   'P 1'
#
loop_
_entity.id
_entity.type
_entity.pdbx_description
1 polymer ?
#
loop_
_entity_poly.entity_id
_entity_poly.type
_entity_poly.pdbx_seq_one_letter_code
_entity_poly.pdbx_strand_id
1 'polypeptide(L)'
;MEKYASNSRDEQSQPLATTAITSASGVRRWRRRLLLLGGLMYVSLVFFWLACTIDINGRSSLAREEAETHARKVKNLPSRETESRRFRCIGWRATSKCTPDGPREPENDRNCTKVVVNGMSGYCELEDEDSGERFRVMQRHCNSLMHNVPFTCSMAPAFANFHVEAHKAVELTRTPNFSLPHVGESGQPMRDGIVMVVYPKLLASAYASISTLRNVLGCQLPIEIWFHADEIEDDYGLLAPLQQLSILVGGISFHEIYNPQAKGFYSKVFAIYNSHFDRVLFLDADNVPVR
;
A
#
# COMPACT_ATOMS: atom_id res chain seq x y z
N MET A 1 -62.96 -21.87 3.91
CA MET A 1 -63.21 -23.29 3.64
C MET A 1 -62.77 -24.09 4.86
N GLU A 2 -63.75 -24.77 5.45
CA GLU A 2 -63.73 -25.89 6.40
C GLU A 2 -62.42 -26.70 6.43
N LYS A 3 -61.95 -27.29 7.54
CA LYS A 3 -62.62 -28.06 8.62
C LYS A 3 -61.77 -27.92 9.89
N TYR A 4 -62.28 -27.60 11.09
CA TYR A 4 -63.18 -28.33 11.99
C TYR A 4 -62.76 -29.75 12.41
N ALA A 5 -62.87 -29.92 13.75
CA ALA A 5 -63.03 -31.14 14.55
C ALA A 5 -61.75 -31.73 15.16
N SER A 6 -61.70 -32.10 16.44
CA SER A 6 -62.58 -31.97 17.61
C SER A 6 -61.85 -32.69 18.76
N ASN A 7 -61.78 -32.13 19.97
CA ASN A 7 -62.48 -32.60 21.19
C ASN A 7 -61.92 -33.94 21.75
N SER A 8 -61.63 -34.16 23.04
CA SER A 8 -62.25 -33.80 24.32
C SER A 8 -61.21 -34.04 25.44
N ARG A 9 -61.02 -33.16 26.44
CA ARG A 9 -61.65 -33.12 27.78
C ARG A 9 -61.74 -34.46 28.53
N ASP A 10 -61.12 -34.48 29.72
CA ASP A 10 -61.61 -34.95 31.04
C ASP A 10 -60.38 -35.02 31.98
N GLU A 11 -60.42 -34.92 33.30
CA GLU A 11 -61.30 -34.33 34.32
C GLU A 11 -60.47 -34.34 35.62
N GLN A 12 -60.81 -33.48 36.58
CA GLN A 12 -60.15 -33.25 37.86
C GLN A 12 -59.96 -34.49 38.75
N SER A 13 -58.89 -34.47 39.56
CA SER A 13 -58.94 -34.92 40.96
C SER A 13 -57.70 -34.50 41.75
N GLN A 14 -57.89 -33.75 42.84
CA GLN A 14 -56.89 -33.61 43.92
C GLN A 14 -56.86 -34.89 44.76
N PRO A 15 -55.69 -35.22 45.34
CA PRO A 15 -55.74 -35.48 46.78
C PRO A 15 -54.50 -35.02 47.58
N LEU A 16 -54.80 -34.74 48.85
CA LEU A 16 -54.02 -34.91 50.09
C LEU A 16 -52.59 -34.36 50.21
N ALA A 17 -52.46 -33.46 51.19
CA ALA A 17 -51.22 -33.10 51.84
C ALA A 17 -50.59 -34.31 52.55
N THR A 18 -49.41 -34.71 52.11
CA THR A 18 -48.54 -35.65 52.82
C THR A 18 -47.26 -34.90 53.20
N THR A 19 -47.11 -34.59 54.48
CA THR A 19 -45.88 -34.07 55.09
C THR A 19 -44.74 -35.09 54.93
N ALA A 20 -43.88 -34.87 53.94
CA ALA A 20 -42.61 -35.56 53.82
C ALA A 20 -41.57 -34.86 54.70
N ILE A 21 -41.22 -35.47 55.83
CA ILE A 21 -40.02 -35.14 56.60
C ILE A 21 -38.82 -35.48 55.71
N THR A 22 -38.32 -34.50 54.98
CA THR A 22 -37.09 -34.65 54.20
C THR A 22 -35.91 -34.65 55.17
N SER A 23 -35.15 -35.75 55.16
CA SER A 23 -33.87 -35.85 55.86
C SER A 23 -32.91 -34.77 55.35
N ALA A 24 -32.80 -33.66 56.08
CA ALA A 24 -31.89 -32.55 55.80
C ALA A 24 -30.40 -32.95 55.74
N SER A 25 -30.06 -34.19 56.15
CA SER A 25 -28.70 -34.72 56.17
C SER A 25 -28.23 -35.27 54.80
N GLY A 26 -29.13 -35.82 53.98
CA GLY A 26 -28.80 -36.40 52.67
C GLY A 26 -28.53 -35.35 51.60
N VAL A 27 -29.39 -34.33 51.53
CA VAL A 27 -29.28 -33.20 50.57
C VAL A 27 -28.03 -32.35 50.83
N ARG A 28 -27.68 -32.14 52.10
CA ARG A 28 -26.48 -31.39 52.50
C ARG A 28 -25.18 -32.15 52.17
N ARG A 29 -25.19 -33.48 52.30
CA ARG A 29 -24.05 -34.34 51.93
C ARG A 29 -23.87 -34.44 50.41
N TRP A 30 -24.97 -34.48 49.66
CA TRP A 30 -24.94 -34.48 48.19
C TRP A 30 -24.48 -33.14 47.61
N ARG A 31 -24.96 -32.02 48.15
CA ARG A 31 -24.47 -30.67 47.83
C ARG A 31 -22.98 -30.49 48.12
N ARG A 32 -22.48 -31.01 49.25
CA ARG A 32 -21.03 -30.99 49.57
C ARG A 32 -20.21 -31.82 48.58
N ARG A 33 -20.70 -32.99 48.16
CA ARG A 33 -20.02 -33.81 47.15
C ARG A 33 -19.99 -33.15 45.77
N LEU A 34 -21.09 -32.52 45.35
CA LEU A 34 -21.15 -31.74 44.11
C LEU A 34 -20.19 -30.54 44.12
N LEU A 35 -20.09 -29.81 45.23
CA LEU A 35 -19.15 -28.71 45.38
C LEU A 35 -17.69 -29.19 45.34
N LEU A 36 -17.37 -30.34 45.96
CA LEU A 36 -16.03 -30.92 45.92
C LEU A 36 -15.65 -31.42 44.52
N LEU A 37 -16.58 -32.08 43.81
CA LEU A 37 -16.36 -32.51 42.42
C LEU A 37 -16.22 -31.32 41.47
N GLY A 38 -17.04 -30.29 41.65
CA GLY A 38 -16.92 -29.03 40.89
C GLY A 38 -15.59 -28.31 41.17
N GLY A 39 -15.14 -28.29 42.43
CA GLY A 39 -13.83 -27.76 42.81
C GLY A 39 -12.66 -28.53 42.19
N LEU A 40 -12.70 -29.86 42.21
CA LEU A 40 -11.68 -30.70 41.57
C LEU A 40 -11.66 -30.53 40.05
N MET A 41 -12.84 -30.47 39.41
CA MET A 41 -12.97 -30.16 37.98
C MET A 41 -12.36 -28.78 37.65
N TYR A 42 -12.67 -27.76 38.45
CA TYR A 42 -12.14 -26.41 38.26
C TYR A 42 -10.62 -26.37 38.40
N VAL A 43 -10.07 -27.00 39.44
CA VAL A 43 -8.62 -27.06 39.67
C VAL A 43 -7.91 -27.78 38.52
N SER A 44 -8.45 -28.90 38.03
CA SER A 44 -7.91 -29.62 36.86
C SER A 44 -7.95 -28.76 35.59
N LEU A 45 -9.04 -28.02 35.36
CA LEU A 45 -9.14 -27.09 34.23
C LEU A 45 -8.13 -25.95 34.32
N VAL A 46 -7.89 -25.40 35.52
CA VAL A 46 -6.90 -24.35 35.75
C VAL A 46 -5.48 -24.89 35.54
N PHE A 47 -5.15 -26.08 36.06
CA PHE A 47 -3.83 -26.69 35.83
C PHE A 47 -3.59 -27.02 34.36
N PHE A 48 -4.59 -27.54 33.66
CA PHE A 48 -4.50 -27.81 32.22
C PHE A 48 -4.31 -26.50 31.43
N TRP A 49 -5.06 -25.45 31.77
CA TRP A 49 -4.93 -24.13 31.16
C TRP A 49 -3.53 -23.53 31.39
N LEU A 50 -2.99 -23.63 32.61
CA LEU A 50 -1.63 -23.18 32.95
C LEU A 50 -0.58 -23.96 32.15
N ALA A 51 -0.69 -25.28 32.08
CA ALA A 51 0.24 -26.13 31.33
C ALA A 51 0.23 -25.79 29.83
N CYS A 52 -0.96 -25.65 29.22
CA CYS A 52 -1.09 -25.23 27.83
C CYS A 52 -0.51 -23.83 27.59
N THR A 53 -0.73 -22.89 28.51
CA THR A 53 -0.23 -21.50 28.37
C THR A 53 1.30 -21.45 28.40
N ILE A 54 1.94 -22.22 29.29
CA ILE A 54 3.40 -22.30 29.36
C ILE A 54 3.98 -22.90 28.07
N ASP A 55 3.38 -23.97 27.56
CA ASP A 55 3.84 -24.62 26.33
C ASP A 55 3.71 -23.69 25.10
N ILE A 56 2.58 -22.99 24.96
CA ILE A 56 2.36 -22.00 23.88
C ILE A 56 3.38 -20.86 23.95
N ASN A 57 3.60 -20.30 25.15
CA ASN A 57 4.57 -19.22 25.35
C ASN A 57 6.00 -19.69 25.05
N GLY A 58 6.35 -20.91 25.47
CA GLY A 58 7.64 -21.54 25.16
C GLY A 58 7.86 -21.66 23.65
N ARG A 59 6.88 -22.22 22.93
CA ARG A 59 6.95 -22.36 21.46
C ARG A 59 7.02 -21.01 20.74
N SER A 60 6.30 -20.01 21.21
CA SER A 60 6.36 -18.64 20.67
C SER A 60 7.74 -18.00 20.87
N SER A 61 8.34 -18.17 22.06
CA SER A 61 9.68 -17.63 22.35
C SER A 61 10.77 -18.25 21.46
N LEU A 62 10.72 -19.57 21.26
CA LEU A 62 11.64 -20.29 20.36
C LEU A 62 11.51 -19.80 18.92
N ALA A 63 10.27 -19.70 18.41
CA ALA A 63 10.02 -19.23 17.06
C ALA A 63 10.52 -17.80 16.83
N ARG A 64 10.42 -16.94 17.85
CA ARG A 64 10.94 -15.57 17.81
C ARG A 64 12.47 -15.55 17.78
N GLU A 65 13.14 -16.37 18.58
CA GLU A 65 14.61 -16.48 18.57
C GLU A 65 15.13 -17.03 17.22
N GLU A 66 14.48 -18.06 16.67
CA GLU A 66 14.78 -18.56 15.32
C GLU A 66 14.58 -17.48 14.25
N ALA A 67 13.49 -16.71 14.33
CA ALA A 67 13.22 -15.61 13.40
C ALA A 67 14.27 -14.49 13.51
N GLU A 68 14.75 -14.17 14.71
CA GLU A 68 15.82 -13.20 14.96
C GLU A 68 17.16 -13.66 14.40
N THR A 69 17.54 -14.90 14.67
CA THR A 69 18.78 -15.49 14.15
C THR A 69 18.77 -15.58 12.63
N HIS A 70 17.63 -15.90 12.03
CA HIS A 70 17.43 -15.84 10.58
C HIS A 70 17.56 -14.41 10.06
N ALA A 71 16.86 -13.45 10.67
CA ALA A 71 16.89 -12.05 10.23
C ALA A 71 18.32 -11.49 10.18
N ARG A 72 19.19 -11.84 11.13
CA ARG A 72 20.62 -11.44 11.13
C ARG A 72 21.41 -11.92 9.91
N LYS A 73 20.99 -13.03 9.27
CA LYS A 73 21.64 -13.57 8.07
C LYS A 73 21.14 -12.91 6.78
N VAL A 74 19.94 -12.33 6.80
CA VAL A 74 19.34 -11.65 5.64
C VAL A 74 19.98 -10.28 5.44
N LYS A 75 20.63 -10.08 4.30
CA LYS A 75 21.40 -8.86 3.97
C LYS A 75 20.48 -7.77 3.43
N ASN A 76 20.93 -6.53 3.43
CA ASN A 76 20.29 -5.49 2.60
C ASN A 76 20.73 -5.66 1.15
N LEU A 77 19.83 -5.39 0.21
CA LEU A 77 20.19 -5.41 -1.21
C LEU A 77 21.23 -4.33 -1.52
N PRO A 78 22.36 -4.66 -2.19
CA PRO A 78 23.38 -3.68 -2.53
C PRO A 78 22.86 -2.68 -3.57
N SER A 79 23.11 -1.39 -3.35
CA SER A 79 22.59 -0.30 -4.20
C SER A 79 23.41 -0.04 -5.48
N ARG A 80 24.55 -0.71 -5.68
CA ARG A 80 25.51 -0.39 -6.77
C ARG A 80 25.54 -1.42 -7.89
N GLU A 81 24.70 -2.43 -7.81
CA GLU A 81 24.72 -3.53 -8.76
C GLU A 81 23.94 -3.14 -10.02
N THR A 82 24.56 -3.38 -11.18
CA THR A 82 24.02 -3.02 -12.50
C THR A 82 23.39 -4.22 -13.22
N GLU A 83 23.44 -5.40 -12.62
CA GLU A 83 22.88 -6.63 -13.19
C GLU A 83 21.54 -6.96 -12.55
N SER A 84 20.59 -7.39 -13.40
CA SER A 84 19.29 -7.84 -12.94
C SER A 84 19.44 -9.21 -12.31
N ARG A 85 18.85 -9.42 -11.13
CA ARG A 85 18.84 -10.72 -10.47
C ARG A 85 17.49 -11.40 -10.60
N ARG A 86 17.47 -12.73 -10.52
CA ARG A 86 16.24 -13.53 -10.51
C ARG A 86 15.75 -13.71 -9.09
N PHE A 87 14.89 -12.79 -8.65
CA PHE A 87 14.37 -12.83 -7.30
C PHE A 87 13.07 -13.63 -7.17
N ARG A 88 13.04 -14.51 -6.18
CA ARG A 88 11.85 -15.18 -5.69
C ARG A 88 11.38 -14.53 -4.40
N CYS A 89 10.10 -14.15 -4.35
CA CYS A 89 9.51 -13.63 -3.12
C CYS A 89 9.32 -14.74 -2.09
N ILE A 90 9.65 -14.43 -0.83
CA ILE A 90 9.49 -15.34 0.30
C ILE A 90 8.34 -14.89 1.20
N GLY A 91 8.27 -13.59 1.49
CA GLY A 91 7.15 -13.01 2.22
C GLY A 91 7.51 -11.76 3.00
N TRP A 92 6.52 -11.26 3.73
CA TRP A 92 6.66 -10.18 4.69
C TRP A 92 7.23 -10.69 6.01
N ARG A 93 8.15 -9.92 6.56
CA ARG A 93 8.79 -10.13 7.85
C ARG A 93 8.43 -8.98 8.77
N ALA A 94 7.47 -9.22 9.66
CA ALA A 94 6.97 -8.22 10.61
C ALA A 94 7.98 -7.92 11.73
N THR A 95 8.10 -6.64 12.07
CA THR A 95 8.97 -6.18 13.15
C THR A 95 8.22 -5.24 14.07
N SER A 96 8.65 -5.22 15.31
CA SER A 96 8.11 -4.35 16.36
C SER A 96 8.78 -2.95 16.35
N LYS A 97 8.32 -2.07 17.24
CA LYS A 97 8.89 -0.72 17.48
C LYS A 97 8.84 0.22 16.27
N CYS A 98 7.91 0.01 15.33
CA CYS A 98 7.72 0.88 14.17
C CYS A 98 8.99 1.03 13.31
N THR A 99 9.87 0.03 13.26
CA THR A 99 11.11 0.07 12.47
C THR A 99 11.36 -1.26 11.77
N PRO A 100 11.84 -1.26 10.52
CA PRO A 100 12.17 -2.49 9.79
C PRO A 100 13.33 -3.29 10.42
N ASP A 101 14.14 -2.65 11.27
CA ASP A 101 15.23 -3.29 12.02
C ASP A 101 14.84 -3.63 13.47
N GLY A 102 13.56 -3.49 13.80
CA GLY A 102 13.04 -3.82 15.11
C GLY A 102 13.03 -5.34 15.37
N PRO A 103 12.81 -5.75 16.63
CA PRO A 103 12.67 -7.16 16.97
C PRO A 103 11.57 -7.84 16.16
N ARG A 104 11.80 -9.08 15.71
CA ARG A 104 10.91 -9.88 14.87
C ARG A 104 9.62 -10.26 15.60
N GLU A 105 8.52 -10.28 14.84
CA GLU A 105 7.19 -10.73 15.26
C GLU A 105 6.69 -11.79 14.27
N PRO A 106 7.22 -13.03 14.31
CA PRO A 106 6.91 -14.06 13.31
C PRO A 106 5.41 -14.41 13.23
N GLU A 107 4.66 -14.23 14.31
CA GLU A 107 3.21 -14.36 14.36
C GLU A 107 2.47 -13.40 13.41
N ASN A 108 3.11 -12.28 13.04
CA ASN A 108 2.58 -11.25 12.17
C ASN A 108 3.15 -11.31 10.74
N ASP A 109 4.01 -12.29 10.45
CA ASP A 109 4.54 -12.51 9.11
C ASP A 109 3.43 -12.83 8.11
N ARG A 110 3.65 -12.45 6.85
CA ARG A 110 2.67 -12.68 5.78
C ARG A 110 3.35 -13.31 4.58
N ASN A 111 2.59 -14.08 3.81
CA ASN A 111 3.06 -14.57 2.52
C ASN A 111 3.12 -13.43 1.48
N CYS A 112 3.63 -13.73 0.29
CA CYS A 112 3.84 -12.74 -0.76
C CYS A 112 2.58 -12.08 -1.32
N THR A 113 1.42 -12.75 -1.24
CA THR A 113 0.16 -12.27 -1.84
C THR A 113 -0.72 -11.51 -0.86
N LYS A 114 -0.42 -11.58 0.44
CA LYS A 114 -1.14 -10.83 1.46
C LYS A 114 -0.72 -9.37 1.43
N VAL A 115 -1.70 -8.48 1.44
CA VAL A 115 -1.52 -7.02 1.50
C VAL A 115 -0.83 -6.65 2.81
N VAL A 116 0.18 -5.80 2.75
CA VAL A 116 0.76 -5.13 3.92
C VAL A 116 0.03 -3.79 4.08
N VAL A 117 -0.58 -3.59 5.25
CA VAL A 117 -1.44 -2.42 5.52
C VAL A 117 -0.66 -1.33 6.25
N ASN A 118 -1.23 -0.12 6.29
CA ASN A 118 -0.71 0.97 7.10
C ASN A 118 -0.61 0.55 8.59
N GLY A 119 0.39 1.06 9.31
CA GLY A 119 0.65 0.71 10.70
C GLY A 119 1.60 -0.48 10.90
N MET A 120 1.96 -1.20 9.84
CA MET A 120 2.90 -2.33 9.93
C MET A 120 4.35 -1.89 9.70
N SER A 121 5.27 -2.33 10.56
CA SER A 121 6.72 -2.24 10.33
C SER A 121 7.31 -3.60 9.97
N GLY A 122 8.35 -3.58 9.12
CA GLY A 122 8.98 -4.80 8.62
C GLY A 122 9.60 -4.62 7.26
N TYR A 123 9.87 -5.74 6.60
CA TYR A 123 10.45 -5.78 5.26
C TYR A 123 9.95 -6.97 4.45
N CYS A 124 10.04 -6.89 3.13
CA CYS A 124 9.87 -8.04 2.26
C CYS A 124 11.19 -8.78 2.14
N GLU A 125 11.15 -10.10 2.28
CA GLU A 125 12.29 -10.98 2.08
C GLU A 125 12.26 -11.59 0.68
N LEU A 126 13.37 -11.44 -0.04
CA LEU A 126 13.61 -12.05 -1.33
C LEU A 126 14.74 -13.07 -1.24
N GLU A 127 14.67 -14.09 -2.08
CA GLU A 127 15.79 -14.98 -2.38
C GLU A 127 16.23 -14.76 -3.82
N ASP A 128 17.53 -14.65 -4.04
CA ASP A 128 18.13 -14.71 -5.35
C ASP A 128 18.25 -16.19 -5.77
N GLU A 129 17.55 -16.58 -6.84
CA GLU A 129 17.48 -17.98 -7.29
C GLU A 129 18.82 -18.52 -7.78
N ASP A 130 19.72 -17.63 -8.22
CA ASP A 130 21.01 -18.02 -8.78
C ASP A 130 22.06 -18.26 -7.69
N SER A 131 22.08 -17.42 -6.66
CA SER A 131 23.06 -17.49 -5.56
C SER A 131 22.54 -18.15 -4.29
N GLY A 132 21.21 -18.25 -4.13
CA GLY A 132 20.54 -18.63 -2.88
C GLY A 132 20.61 -17.57 -1.78
N GLU A 133 21.15 -16.37 -2.06
CA GLU A 133 21.26 -15.31 -1.07
C GLU A 133 19.89 -14.69 -0.73
N ARG A 134 19.77 -14.16 0.49
CA ARG A 134 18.53 -13.59 1.03
C ARG A 134 18.67 -12.10 1.29
N PHE A 135 17.70 -11.33 0.80
CA PHE A 135 17.72 -9.87 0.86
C PHE A 135 16.48 -9.27 1.52
N ARG A 136 16.70 -8.21 2.29
CA ARG A 136 15.67 -7.32 2.82
C ARG A 136 15.41 -6.21 1.80
N VAL A 137 14.18 -6.10 1.33
CA VAL A 137 13.73 -5.06 0.41
C VAL A 137 12.40 -4.47 0.85
N MET A 138 12.01 -3.33 0.26
CA MET A 138 10.77 -2.63 0.61
C MET A 138 10.62 -2.45 2.13
N GLN A 139 11.68 -2.01 2.80
CA GLN A 139 11.69 -1.81 4.25
C GLN A 139 10.73 -0.69 4.65
N ARG A 140 9.99 -0.88 5.74
CA ARG A 140 8.92 0.04 6.16
C ARG A 140 8.95 0.33 7.65
N HIS A 141 8.70 1.59 7.97
CA HIS A 141 8.21 2.00 9.28
C HIS A 141 6.67 1.96 9.28
N CYS A 142 6.09 1.89 10.48
CA CYS A 142 4.63 1.80 10.65
C CYS A 142 3.86 3.01 10.07
N ASN A 143 4.51 4.17 9.99
CA ASN A 143 3.95 5.42 9.49
C ASN A 143 4.36 5.76 8.03
N SER A 144 5.08 4.88 7.33
CA SER A 144 5.57 5.17 5.97
C SER A 144 4.52 5.02 4.87
N LEU A 145 3.39 4.33 5.13
CA LEU A 145 2.39 3.99 4.10
C LEU A 145 1.18 4.93 4.21
N MET A 146 0.72 5.51 3.12
CA MET A 146 -0.57 6.20 3.14
C MET A 146 -1.70 5.18 3.37
N HIS A 147 -2.74 5.56 4.12
CA HIS A 147 -3.80 4.65 4.58
C HIS A 147 -4.47 3.82 3.47
N ASN A 148 -4.56 4.37 2.25
CA ASN A 148 -5.28 3.77 1.13
C ASN A 148 -4.37 3.18 0.04
N VAL A 149 -3.08 2.99 0.31
CA VAL A 149 -2.15 2.42 -0.68
C VAL A 149 -1.85 0.97 -0.30
N PRO A 150 -2.48 -0.02 -0.94
CA PRO A 150 -2.13 -1.42 -0.72
C PRO A 150 -0.82 -1.75 -1.46
N PHE A 151 0.03 -2.55 -0.85
CA PHE A 151 1.11 -3.24 -1.56
C PHE A 151 1.28 -4.66 -1.01
N THR A 152 1.89 -5.53 -1.80
CA THR A 152 2.19 -6.91 -1.44
C THR A 152 3.67 -7.19 -1.67
N CYS A 153 4.25 -8.17 -0.97
CA CYS A 153 5.65 -8.55 -1.23
C CYS A 153 5.85 -9.23 -2.59
N SER A 154 4.79 -9.66 -3.29
CA SER A 154 4.90 -10.12 -4.68
C SER A 154 5.39 -9.03 -5.64
N MET A 155 5.29 -7.75 -5.27
CA MET A 155 5.83 -6.62 -6.04
C MET A 155 7.34 -6.42 -5.81
N ALA A 156 7.89 -7.01 -4.75
CA ALA A 156 9.26 -6.79 -4.31
C ALA A 156 10.33 -7.18 -5.34
N PRO A 157 10.19 -8.28 -6.13
CA PRO A 157 11.16 -8.61 -7.18
C PRO A 157 11.31 -7.50 -8.23
N ALA A 158 10.19 -6.95 -8.71
CA ALA A 158 10.21 -5.85 -9.68
C ALA A 158 10.81 -4.58 -9.06
N PHE A 159 10.40 -4.26 -7.82
CA PHE A 159 10.95 -3.12 -7.08
C PHE A 159 12.48 -3.23 -6.90
N ALA A 160 12.99 -4.42 -6.56
CA ALA A 160 14.41 -4.67 -6.35
C ALA A 160 15.23 -4.48 -7.64
N ASN A 161 14.69 -4.90 -8.79
CA ASN A 161 15.36 -4.76 -10.09
C ASN A 161 15.14 -3.40 -10.76
N PHE A 162 14.21 -2.56 -10.28
CA PHE A 162 13.86 -1.30 -10.92
C PHE A 162 15.07 -0.35 -11.11
N HIS A 163 16.02 -0.35 -10.17
CA HIS A 163 17.26 0.43 -10.31
C HIS A 163 18.05 0.05 -11.57
N VAL A 164 18.14 -1.24 -11.88
CA VAL A 164 18.83 -1.75 -13.07
C VAL A 164 18.07 -1.34 -14.34
N GLU A 165 16.74 -1.43 -14.33
CA GLU A 165 15.90 -0.98 -15.44
C GLU A 165 16.05 0.52 -15.69
N ALA A 166 16.07 1.34 -14.63
CA ALA A 166 16.30 2.77 -14.72
C ALA A 166 17.69 3.10 -15.31
N HIS A 167 18.74 2.37 -14.91
CA HIS A 167 20.07 2.52 -15.50
C HIS A 167 20.11 2.15 -16.98
N LYS A 168 19.45 1.05 -17.36
CA LYS A 168 19.34 0.65 -18.77
C LYS A 168 18.61 1.72 -19.59
N ALA A 169 17.52 2.29 -19.06
CA ALA A 169 16.79 3.36 -19.73
C ALA A 169 17.66 4.60 -19.97
N VAL A 170 18.48 4.99 -18.99
CA VAL A 170 19.44 6.11 -19.14
C VAL A 170 20.56 5.78 -20.13
N GLU A 171 21.05 4.55 -20.16
CA GLU A 171 22.12 4.19 -21.11
C GLU A 171 21.61 4.18 -22.56
N LEU A 172 20.36 3.76 -22.77
CA LEU A 172 19.71 3.85 -24.08
C LEU A 172 19.69 5.30 -24.62
N THR A 173 19.50 6.30 -23.75
CA THR A 173 19.47 7.70 -24.18
C THR A 173 20.82 8.27 -24.59
N ARG A 174 21.93 7.57 -24.27
CA ARG A 174 23.28 7.94 -24.70
C ARG A 174 23.68 7.36 -26.05
N THR A 175 22.87 6.45 -26.60
CA THR A 175 23.16 5.87 -27.91
C THR A 175 22.95 6.94 -29.00
N PRO A 176 23.82 7.01 -30.03
CA PRO A 176 23.79 8.08 -31.03
C PRO A 176 22.51 8.09 -31.89
N ASN A 177 21.78 6.98 -31.92
CA ASN A 177 20.51 6.85 -32.66
C ASN A 177 19.28 7.08 -31.78
N PHE A 178 19.46 7.41 -30.49
CA PHE A 178 18.34 7.73 -29.63
C PHE A 178 17.90 9.17 -29.87
N SER A 179 16.65 9.33 -30.30
CA SER A 179 15.99 10.62 -30.42
C SER A 179 14.59 10.52 -29.83
N LEU A 180 14.15 11.58 -29.17
CA LEU A 180 12.76 11.69 -28.72
C LEU A 180 11.83 11.93 -29.92
N PRO A 181 10.53 11.56 -29.85
CA PRO A 181 9.63 11.55 -31.00
C PRO A 181 9.44 12.90 -31.70
N HIS A 182 9.57 14.00 -30.96
CA HIS A 182 9.23 15.35 -31.43
C HIS A 182 10.40 16.35 -31.39
N VAL A 183 11.61 15.85 -31.12
CA VAL A 183 12.82 16.68 -31.12
C VAL A 183 13.36 16.74 -32.54
N GLY A 184 13.66 17.96 -33.00
CA GLY A 184 14.07 18.24 -34.39
C GLY A 184 15.39 17.55 -34.77
N GLU A 185 15.62 17.41 -36.08
CA GLU A 185 16.87 16.86 -36.59
C GLU A 185 18.09 17.71 -36.19
N SER A 186 19.23 17.02 -36.08
CA SER A 186 20.56 17.58 -35.83
C SER A 186 20.83 18.83 -36.68
N GLY A 187 20.83 20.03 -36.06
CA GLY A 187 21.13 21.30 -36.73
C GLY A 187 20.11 22.42 -36.51
N GLN A 188 18.94 22.14 -35.96
CA GLN A 188 18.04 23.16 -35.43
C GLN A 188 18.55 23.70 -34.08
N PRO A 189 18.30 24.97 -33.73
CA PRO A 189 18.64 25.49 -32.41
C PRO A 189 17.86 24.73 -31.33
N MET A 190 18.57 24.29 -30.28
CA MET A 190 17.96 23.59 -29.16
C MET A 190 16.85 24.44 -28.53
N ARG A 191 15.70 23.81 -28.31
CA ARG A 191 14.51 24.43 -27.75
C ARG A 191 14.43 24.08 -26.27
N ASP A 192 14.52 25.10 -25.45
CA ASP A 192 14.31 24.98 -24.00
C ASP A 192 12.86 25.31 -23.70
N GLY A 193 12.25 24.59 -22.76
CA GLY A 193 10.91 24.92 -22.34
C GLY A 193 10.47 24.26 -21.05
N ILE A 194 9.32 24.71 -20.57
CA ILE A 194 8.68 24.23 -19.35
C ILE A 194 7.55 23.29 -19.76
N VAL A 195 7.49 22.10 -19.16
CA VAL A 195 6.39 21.16 -19.36
C VAL A 195 5.59 21.09 -18.07
N MET A 196 4.28 21.32 -18.17
CA MET A 196 3.33 21.22 -17.07
C MET A 196 2.23 20.23 -17.42
N VAL A 197 1.87 19.34 -16.51
CA VAL A 197 0.67 18.50 -16.63
C VAL A 197 -0.43 19.06 -15.73
N VAL A 198 -1.62 19.25 -16.28
CA VAL A 198 -2.77 19.80 -15.57
C VAL A 198 -3.97 18.85 -15.63
N TYR A 199 -4.80 18.92 -14.58
CA TYR A 199 -6.10 18.27 -14.47
C TYR A 199 -7.02 19.19 -13.65
N PRO A 200 -8.34 18.96 -13.59
CA PRO A 200 -9.31 19.97 -13.13
C PRO A 200 -8.99 20.61 -11.77
N LYS A 201 -8.50 19.82 -10.80
CA LYS A 201 -8.19 20.33 -9.45
C LYS A 201 -6.95 21.24 -9.40
N LEU A 202 -6.09 21.23 -10.42
CA LEU A 202 -4.85 22.01 -10.48
C LEU A 202 -4.94 23.26 -11.36
N LEU A 203 -6.05 23.49 -12.05
CA LEU A 203 -6.17 24.60 -13.02
C LEU A 203 -5.90 25.97 -12.41
N ALA A 204 -6.45 26.24 -11.22
CA ALA A 204 -6.21 27.50 -10.50
C ALA A 204 -4.75 27.67 -10.08
N SER A 205 -4.11 26.58 -9.63
CA SER A 205 -2.70 26.59 -9.24
C SER A 205 -1.80 26.81 -10.47
N ALA A 206 -2.06 26.10 -11.57
CA ALA A 206 -1.35 26.28 -12.83
C ALA A 206 -1.47 27.73 -13.34
N TYR A 207 -2.67 28.32 -13.28
CA TYR A 207 -2.88 29.72 -13.65
C TYR A 207 -1.99 30.66 -12.80
N ALA A 208 -1.97 30.48 -11.48
CA ALA A 208 -1.15 31.29 -10.58
C ALA A 208 0.34 31.13 -10.88
N SER A 209 0.81 29.89 -11.10
CA SER A 209 2.22 29.60 -11.41
C SER A 209 2.65 30.21 -12.75
N ILE A 210 1.85 30.07 -13.80
CA ILE A 210 2.12 30.65 -15.11
C ILE A 210 2.09 32.18 -15.05
N SER A 211 1.11 32.75 -14.34
CA SER A 211 1.02 34.20 -14.14
C SER A 211 2.25 34.72 -13.40
N THR A 212 2.72 34.01 -12.38
CA THR A 212 3.94 34.36 -11.64
C THR A 212 5.17 34.31 -12.53
N LEU A 213 5.34 33.22 -13.31
CA LEU A 213 6.43 33.08 -14.27
C LEU A 213 6.47 34.23 -15.26
N ARG A 214 5.33 34.58 -15.85
CA ARG A 214 5.24 35.58 -16.93
C ARG A 214 5.26 37.01 -16.41
N ASN A 215 4.42 37.33 -15.44
CA ASN A 215 4.14 38.71 -15.03
C ASN A 215 5.01 39.19 -13.87
N VAL A 216 5.51 38.29 -13.01
CA VAL A 216 6.32 38.65 -11.85
C VAL A 216 7.81 38.41 -12.12
N LEU A 217 8.14 37.22 -12.62
CA LEU A 217 9.53 36.82 -12.86
C LEU A 217 10.04 37.15 -14.28
N GLY A 218 9.14 37.50 -15.20
CA GLY A 218 9.51 37.84 -16.58
C GLY A 218 10.08 36.68 -17.39
N CYS A 219 9.84 35.43 -16.98
CA CYS A 219 10.31 34.24 -17.66
C CYS A 219 9.76 34.19 -19.10
N GLN A 220 10.64 33.94 -20.07
CA GLN A 220 10.30 33.89 -21.51
C GLN A 220 10.33 32.47 -22.09
N LEU A 221 10.66 31.45 -21.27
CA LEU A 221 10.69 30.07 -21.76
C LEU A 221 9.28 29.65 -22.24
N PRO A 222 9.14 29.03 -23.42
CA PRO A 222 7.86 28.50 -23.87
C PRO A 222 7.35 27.42 -22.89
N ILE A 223 6.03 27.33 -22.75
CA ILE A 223 5.36 26.41 -21.83
C ILE A 223 4.47 25.46 -22.63
N GLU A 224 4.65 24.16 -22.44
CA GLU A 224 3.71 23.14 -22.89
C GLU A 224 2.81 22.72 -21.72
N ILE A 225 1.50 22.90 -21.89
CA ILE A 225 0.48 22.40 -20.97
C ILE A 225 -0.09 21.11 -21.55
N TRP A 226 0.12 20.01 -20.84
CA TRP A 226 -0.37 18.69 -21.20
C TRP A 226 -1.54 18.30 -20.30
N PHE A 227 -2.55 17.64 -20.85
CA PHE A 227 -3.69 17.14 -20.07
C PHE A 227 -4.26 15.87 -20.70
N HIS A 228 -4.74 14.94 -19.88
CA HIS A 228 -5.42 13.76 -20.39
C HIS A 228 -6.87 14.10 -20.73
N ALA A 229 -7.31 13.76 -21.95
CA ALA A 229 -8.65 14.09 -22.44
C ALA A 229 -9.74 13.58 -21.49
N ASP A 230 -9.67 12.30 -21.11
CA ASP A 230 -10.63 11.70 -20.16
C ASP A 230 -10.63 12.32 -18.74
N GLU A 231 -9.57 13.02 -18.32
CA GLU A 231 -9.49 13.62 -16.98
C GLU A 231 -10.02 15.05 -16.93
N ILE A 232 -10.06 15.75 -18.07
CA ILE A 232 -10.73 17.05 -18.20
C ILE A 232 -12.25 16.90 -18.30
N GLU A 233 -12.74 15.67 -18.54
CA GLU A 233 -14.15 15.36 -18.83
C GLU A 233 -14.62 16.07 -20.12
N ASP A 234 -15.90 15.93 -20.48
CA ASP A 234 -16.48 16.56 -21.68
C ASP A 234 -16.56 18.10 -21.58
N ASP A 235 -16.07 18.71 -20.49
CA ASP A 235 -16.07 20.16 -20.26
C ASP A 235 -14.68 20.78 -20.48
N TYR A 236 -14.30 20.87 -21.75
CA TYR A 236 -13.14 21.65 -22.18
C TYR A 236 -13.21 23.13 -21.78
N GLY A 237 -14.40 23.63 -21.40
CA GLY A 237 -14.60 24.98 -20.87
C GLY A 237 -13.79 25.23 -19.59
N LEU A 238 -13.43 24.18 -18.85
CA LEU A 238 -12.56 24.30 -17.68
C LEU A 238 -11.17 24.86 -18.01
N LEU A 239 -10.67 24.65 -19.24
CA LEU A 239 -9.38 25.16 -19.69
C LEU A 239 -9.43 26.65 -20.12
N ALA A 240 -10.63 27.23 -20.26
CA ALA A 240 -10.81 28.58 -20.78
C ALA A 240 -9.97 29.65 -20.04
N PRO A 241 -9.82 29.64 -18.69
CA PRO A 241 -8.97 30.61 -18.02
C PRO A 241 -7.49 30.51 -18.42
N LEU A 242 -6.97 29.30 -18.63
CA LEU A 242 -5.59 29.08 -19.08
C LEU A 242 -5.42 29.45 -20.55
N GLN A 243 -6.41 29.15 -21.40
CA GLN A 243 -6.42 29.54 -22.81
C GLN A 243 -6.49 31.06 -22.95
N GLN A 244 -7.27 31.75 -22.11
CA GLN A 244 -7.30 33.21 -22.11
C GLN A 244 -5.95 33.79 -21.65
N LEU A 245 -5.33 33.18 -20.63
CA LEU A 245 -4.00 33.58 -20.17
C LEU A 245 -2.96 33.40 -21.28
N SER A 246 -2.98 32.29 -22.03
CA SER A 246 -2.03 32.04 -23.11
C SER A 246 -2.10 33.08 -24.23
N ILE A 247 -3.30 33.58 -24.55
CA ILE A 247 -3.48 34.67 -25.51
C ILE A 247 -2.84 35.97 -25.01
N LEU A 248 -2.95 36.24 -23.70
CA LEU A 248 -2.45 37.49 -23.10
C LEU A 248 -0.91 37.51 -22.96
N VAL A 249 -0.31 36.40 -22.53
CA VAL A 249 1.13 36.34 -22.21
C VAL A 249 1.98 35.69 -23.29
N GLY A 250 1.36 34.94 -24.21
CA GLY A 250 2.04 34.24 -25.30
C GLY A 250 2.95 33.09 -24.84
N GLY A 251 3.48 32.35 -25.82
CA GLY A 251 4.46 31.29 -25.59
C GLY A 251 3.94 30.12 -24.77
N ILE A 252 2.65 29.77 -24.91
CA ILE A 252 2.03 28.62 -24.26
C ILE A 252 1.29 27.80 -25.31
N SER A 253 1.51 26.48 -25.32
CA SER A 253 0.81 25.52 -26.18
C SER A 253 0.10 24.45 -25.35
N PHE A 254 -1.01 23.93 -25.85
CA PHE A 254 -1.84 22.93 -25.20
C PHE A 254 -1.76 21.59 -25.95
N HIS A 255 -1.59 20.50 -25.21
CA HIS A 255 -1.38 19.17 -25.77
C HIS A 255 -2.28 18.14 -25.08
N GLU A 256 -3.05 17.41 -25.88
CA GLU A 256 -3.97 16.39 -25.40
C GLU A 256 -3.30 15.02 -25.34
N ILE A 257 -3.56 14.28 -24.26
CA ILE A 257 -3.14 12.89 -24.09
C ILE A 257 -4.38 11.99 -24.23
N TYR A 258 -4.32 11.09 -25.22
CA TYR A 258 -5.34 10.05 -25.43
C TYR A 258 -4.87 8.65 -25.03
N ASN A 259 -3.59 8.49 -24.67
CA ASN A 259 -3.06 7.18 -24.30
C ASN A 259 -3.68 6.72 -22.97
N PRO A 260 -4.45 5.62 -22.96
CA PRO A 260 -5.20 5.19 -21.77
C PRO A 260 -4.32 4.81 -20.58
N GLN A 261 -3.03 4.50 -20.80
CA GLN A 261 -2.07 4.22 -19.74
C GLN A 261 -1.43 5.49 -19.16
N ALA A 262 -1.45 6.59 -19.90
CA ALA A 262 -0.83 7.85 -19.51
C ALA A 262 -1.77 8.74 -18.68
N LYS A 263 -2.39 8.16 -17.65
CA LYS A 263 -3.30 8.84 -16.70
C LYS A 263 -2.65 9.10 -15.35
N GLY A 264 -3.15 10.08 -14.61
CA GLY A 264 -2.65 10.48 -13.30
C GLY A 264 -1.14 10.75 -13.30
N PHE A 265 -0.38 10.01 -12.49
CA PHE A 265 1.07 10.21 -12.41
C PHE A 265 1.81 9.85 -13.69
N TYR A 266 1.29 8.94 -14.51
CA TYR A 266 1.95 8.53 -15.76
C TYR A 266 1.85 9.58 -16.86
N SER A 267 0.87 10.49 -16.78
CA SER A 267 0.77 11.63 -17.71
C SER A 267 2.02 12.51 -17.67
N LYS A 268 2.68 12.62 -16.51
CA LYS A 268 3.94 13.37 -16.33
C LYS A 268 5.07 12.77 -17.15
N VAL A 269 5.25 11.46 -17.07
CA VAL A 269 6.27 10.73 -17.85
C VAL A 269 5.97 10.83 -19.34
N PHE A 270 4.69 10.68 -19.72
CA PHE A 270 4.25 10.81 -21.11
C PHE A 270 4.54 12.21 -21.68
N ALA A 271 4.21 13.26 -20.94
CA ALA A 271 4.43 14.65 -21.36
C ALA A 271 5.93 14.96 -21.55
N ILE A 272 6.79 14.50 -20.64
CA ILE A 272 8.25 14.69 -20.77
C ILE A 272 8.77 13.95 -22.01
N TYR A 273 8.34 12.70 -22.23
CA TYR A 273 8.82 11.89 -23.35
C TYR A 273 8.37 12.43 -24.71
N ASN A 274 7.16 13.00 -24.79
CA ASN A 274 6.57 13.51 -26.03
C ASN A 274 6.66 15.05 -26.17
N SER A 275 7.46 15.71 -25.34
CA SER A 275 7.66 17.16 -25.44
C SER A 275 8.36 17.54 -26.76
N HIS A 276 8.05 18.73 -27.30
CA HIS A 276 8.74 19.28 -28.46
C HIS A 276 10.02 20.06 -28.10
N PHE A 277 10.42 20.03 -26.83
CA PHE A 277 11.63 20.68 -26.33
C PHE A 277 12.80 19.68 -26.25
N ASP A 278 13.99 20.15 -26.62
CA ASP A 278 15.25 19.42 -26.44
C ASP A 278 15.66 19.36 -24.96
N ARG A 279 15.38 20.44 -24.21
CA ARG A 279 15.68 20.54 -22.77
C ARG A 279 14.43 20.95 -22.01
N VAL A 280 13.95 20.02 -21.19
CA VAL A 280 12.70 20.18 -20.44
C VAL A 280 12.99 20.54 -18.99
N LEU A 281 12.38 21.63 -18.53
CA LEU A 281 12.11 21.85 -17.11
C LEU A 281 10.68 21.38 -16.82
N PHE A 282 10.53 20.21 -16.22
CA PHE A 282 9.22 19.75 -15.79
C PHE A 282 8.81 20.51 -14.51
N LEU A 283 7.66 21.20 -14.56
CA LEU A 283 7.11 21.94 -13.43
C LEU A 283 5.74 21.37 -13.06
N ASP A 284 5.66 20.82 -11.86
CA ASP A 284 4.41 20.31 -11.33
C ASP A 284 3.41 21.46 -11.11
N ALA A 285 2.14 21.24 -11.48
CA ALA A 285 1.14 22.30 -11.50
C ALA A 285 0.68 22.78 -10.10
N ASP A 286 1.06 22.06 -9.04
CA ASP A 286 0.89 22.44 -7.64
C ASP A 286 2.13 23.10 -7.02
N ASN A 287 3.15 23.41 -7.82
CA ASN A 287 4.29 24.24 -7.41
C ASN A 287 4.18 25.67 -7.95
N VAL A 288 4.59 26.64 -7.14
CA VAL A 288 4.67 28.06 -7.51
C VAL A 288 6.13 28.51 -7.53
N PRO A 289 6.65 28.98 -8.69
CA PRO A 289 8.02 29.50 -8.78
C PRO A 289 8.22 30.77 -7.95
N VAL A 290 9.35 30.87 -7.26
CA VAL A 290 9.69 32.01 -6.40
C VAL A 290 10.92 32.79 -6.88
N ARG A 291 11.66 32.24 -7.85
CA ARG A 291 12.85 32.83 -8.49
C ARG A 291 13.12 32.15 -9.82
#